data_AF-C1C513-F1
#
_entry.id   AF-C1C513-F1
#
_cell.length_a   1.000
_cell.length_b   1.000
_cell.length_c   1.000
_cell.angle_alpha   90.00
_cell.angle_beta   90.00
_cell.angle_gamma   90.00
#
_symmetry.space_group_name_H-M   'P 1'
#
loop_
_entity.id
_entity.type
_entity.pdbx_description
1 polymer ?
#
loop_
_entity_poly.entity_id
_entity_poly.type
_entity_poly.pdbx_seq_one_letter_code
_entity_poly.pdbx_strand_id
1 'polypeptide(L)'
;MCRKNCGFYGNPAWHGYCSRRWIQKRQQTQPLTNGFRHHSAHLLCKPDMGAGYQQDTHHNINVNRKQNVFPENEEQTTKVSVRPLFLSYLLSLGQGNFSDFLKALHRPDARELLMHCTNFIQRIQNANNLTVDKKAEDVQTLYRQIGDHIPDTSEEKDRLLDNIEKLVMTRIYKSVFCMHDPEEEQKDLSLQNHIRSLSWITPKILQFSLCEQDGEVNDQIASAVTALLEMDFKRAPQDKLACMTKACDHLFRAIDISTKQPATTDDLLSGLIYITIKANPPRLFSNLKYITRFCNPKRLMTGKCAYWFTNFCSASSYIETMNFSSLGLTEEEFNHIMQQKSKRCNFAGSNIQGTVQKMEENKQLLVDLQYRQEVLIQKAECLLREIKAWPVSLQGEVQEILHKFPLDIKHQTN
;
A
#
# COMPACT_ATOMS: atom_id res chain seq x y z
N MET A 1 -40.58 -10.99 18.36
CA MET A 1 -40.10 -10.06 19.42
C MET A 1 -38.89 -10.66 20.14
N CYS A 2 -37.95 -9.84 20.63
CA CYS A 2 -36.78 -10.31 21.39
C CYS A 2 -37.24 -11.09 22.63
N ARG A 3 -36.66 -12.27 22.86
CA ARG A 3 -36.99 -13.25 23.93
C ARG A 3 -37.01 -12.68 25.35
N LYS A 4 -36.49 -11.48 25.52
CA LYS A 4 -36.18 -10.81 26.77
C LYS A 4 -36.98 -9.50 26.89
N ASN A 5 -38.03 -9.34 26.06
CA ASN A 5 -39.01 -8.24 25.99
C ASN A 5 -38.41 -6.84 26.08
N CYS A 6 -37.33 -6.59 25.35
CA CYS A 6 -36.69 -5.27 25.29
C CYS A 6 -37.21 -4.38 24.15
N GLY A 7 -38.38 -4.67 23.57
CA GLY A 7 -38.98 -3.88 22.49
C GLY A 7 -38.34 -4.02 21.10
N PHE A 8 -37.23 -4.76 20.95
CA PHE A 8 -36.55 -4.99 19.67
C PHE A 8 -36.91 -6.36 19.06
N TYR A 9 -36.79 -6.50 17.74
CA TYR A 9 -37.00 -7.80 17.07
C TYR A 9 -35.89 -8.80 17.43
N GLY A 10 -36.29 -10.04 17.67
CA GLY A 10 -35.38 -11.14 17.99
C GLY A 10 -35.02 -11.91 16.72
N ASN A 11 -33.76 -12.29 16.57
CA ASN A 11 -33.30 -13.09 15.44
C ASN A 11 -33.27 -14.59 15.83
N PRO A 12 -33.87 -15.51 15.05
CA PRO A 12 -33.79 -16.95 15.28
C PRO A 12 -32.36 -17.49 15.38
N ALA A 13 -31.44 -16.98 14.54
CA ALA A 13 -30.01 -17.36 14.57
C ALA A 13 -29.30 -16.93 15.86
N TRP A 14 -29.86 -15.98 16.60
CA TRP A 14 -29.38 -15.54 17.92
C TRP A 14 -30.30 -16.03 19.03
N HIS A 15 -30.92 -17.20 18.86
CA HIS A 15 -31.79 -17.85 19.86
C HIS A 15 -32.96 -16.96 20.32
N GLY A 16 -33.47 -16.11 19.41
CA GLY A 16 -34.54 -15.17 19.67
C GLY A 16 -34.11 -13.88 20.40
N TYR A 17 -32.82 -13.65 20.63
CA TYR A 17 -32.32 -12.40 21.22
C TYR A 17 -32.12 -11.31 20.15
N CYS A 18 -32.18 -10.04 20.55
CA CYS A 18 -31.75 -8.93 19.72
C CYS A 18 -30.21 -8.78 19.75
N SER A 19 -29.66 -8.08 18.76
CA SER A 19 -28.22 -7.87 18.57
C SER A 19 -27.51 -7.39 19.84
N ARG A 20 -28.06 -6.38 20.53
CA ARG A 20 -27.48 -5.85 21.78
C ARG A 20 -27.37 -6.89 22.89
N ARG A 21 -28.42 -7.68 23.12
CA ARG A 21 -28.41 -8.69 24.20
C ARG A 21 -27.61 -9.93 23.83
N TRP A 22 -27.50 -10.25 22.54
CA TRP A 22 -26.64 -11.32 22.06
C TRP A 22 -25.16 -11.02 22.35
N ILE A 23 -24.72 -9.77 22.11
CA ILE A 23 -23.34 -9.32 22.39
C ILE A 23 -23.02 -9.41 23.89
N GLN A 24 -23.92 -8.92 24.76
CA GLN A 24 -23.75 -9.03 26.22
C GLN A 24 -23.66 -10.49 26.69
N LYS A 25 -24.48 -11.38 26.14
CA LYS A 25 -24.45 -12.81 26.51
C LYS A 25 -23.11 -13.45 26.10
N ARG A 26 -22.60 -13.13 24.91
CA ARG A 26 -21.30 -13.62 24.41
C ARG A 26 -20.13 -13.19 25.29
N GLN A 27 -20.17 -11.96 25.83
CA GLN A 27 -19.14 -11.45 26.73
C GLN A 27 -19.14 -12.15 28.10
N GLN A 28 -20.26 -12.74 28.53
CA GLN A 28 -20.36 -13.46 29.80
C GLN A 28 -19.99 -14.94 29.71
N THR A 29 -19.93 -15.54 28.50
CA THR A 29 -19.80 -17.00 28.32
C THR A 29 -18.48 -17.49 27.74
N GLN A 30 -17.42 -16.68 27.67
CA GLN A 30 -16.08 -17.18 27.27
C GLN A 30 -15.08 -17.09 28.44
N PRO A 31 -14.54 -18.22 28.92
CA PRO A 31 -13.30 -18.22 29.70
C PRO A 31 -12.14 -17.91 28.75
N LEU A 32 -11.40 -16.83 29.04
CA LEU A 32 -10.20 -16.42 28.33
C LEU A 32 -9.04 -17.38 28.66
N THR A 33 -8.51 -18.08 27.66
CA THR A 33 -7.15 -18.63 27.71
C THR A 33 -6.16 -17.61 27.14
N ASN A 34 -5.06 -17.43 27.89
CA ASN A 34 -4.07 -16.36 27.79
C ASN A 34 -3.35 -16.22 26.44
N GLY A 35 -3.08 -14.96 26.08
CA GLY A 35 -2.17 -14.58 25.01
C GLY A 35 -1.95 -13.08 24.98
N PHE A 36 -1.09 -12.59 25.89
CA PHE A 36 -0.38 -11.30 25.86
C PHE A 36 -1.18 -10.03 25.48
N ARG A 37 -1.65 -9.31 26.51
CA ARG A 37 -1.79 -7.85 26.48
C ARG A 37 -1.86 -7.29 27.91
N HIS A 38 -1.25 -6.13 28.09
CA HIS A 38 -1.32 -5.19 29.22
C HIS A 38 -0.16 -5.19 30.24
N HIS A 39 0.80 -4.30 29.99
CA HIS A 39 0.92 -3.05 30.75
C HIS A 39 1.00 -1.94 29.67
N SER A 40 0.24 -0.83 29.66
CA SER A 40 -0.12 0.07 30.74
C SER A 40 -1.34 0.89 30.30
N ALA A 41 -2.44 0.81 31.03
CA ALA A 41 -3.54 1.76 30.92
C ALA A 41 -4.23 1.82 32.29
N HIS A 42 -3.69 2.63 33.17
CA HIS A 42 -4.46 3.19 34.28
C HIS A 42 -4.03 4.65 34.41
N LEU A 43 -5.03 5.48 34.71
CA LEU A 43 -5.05 6.94 34.69
C LEU A 43 -5.45 7.53 33.34
N LEU A 44 -6.75 7.53 33.05
CA LEU A 44 -7.50 8.72 32.61
C LEU A 44 -9.02 8.46 32.75
N CYS A 45 -9.71 9.47 33.28
CA CYS A 45 -11.15 9.71 33.44
C CYS A 45 -11.84 9.33 34.77
N LYS A 46 -12.29 10.39 35.46
CA LYS A 46 -13.50 10.42 36.31
C LYS A 46 -14.56 11.34 35.64
N PRO A 47 -15.87 11.17 35.97
CA PRO A 47 -16.98 11.65 35.15
C PRO A 47 -17.57 13.01 35.58
N ASP A 48 -18.46 13.50 34.70
CA ASP A 48 -19.21 14.77 34.66
C ASP A 48 -20.09 15.17 35.86
N MET A 49 -20.36 16.48 35.91
CA MET A 49 -21.61 17.20 36.26
C MET A 49 -22.23 17.04 37.66
N GLY A 50 -22.41 18.18 38.34
CA GLY A 50 -23.31 18.36 39.48
C GLY A 50 -23.98 19.75 39.45
N ALA A 51 -25.31 19.77 39.50
CA ALA A 51 -26.15 20.97 39.59
C ALA A 51 -26.68 21.16 41.02
N GLY A 52 -26.83 22.41 41.47
CA GLY A 52 -27.45 22.81 42.74
C GLY A 52 -27.54 24.34 42.87
N TYR A 53 -28.68 24.85 43.33
CA TYR A 53 -29.24 26.19 43.15
C TYR A 53 -28.83 27.27 44.21
N GLN A 54 -28.86 28.54 43.77
CA GLN A 54 -29.26 29.82 44.43
C GLN A 54 -28.67 30.26 45.80
N GLN A 55 -28.11 31.48 45.89
CA GLN A 55 -28.83 32.75 46.16
C GLN A 55 -27.90 33.99 46.25
N ASP A 56 -28.24 35.03 45.48
CA ASP A 56 -28.14 36.49 45.63
C ASP A 56 -27.08 37.19 46.51
N THR A 57 -26.41 38.18 45.92
CA THR A 57 -26.62 39.61 46.28
C THR A 57 -25.99 40.57 45.27
N HIS A 58 -26.72 41.65 45.00
CA HIS A 58 -26.50 42.72 44.03
C HIS A 58 -25.25 43.59 44.29
N HIS A 59 -24.67 44.19 43.23
CA HIS A 59 -24.62 45.65 43.08
C HIS A 59 -24.27 46.07 41.63
N ASN A 60 -25.10 46.95 41.07
CA ASN A 60 -24.92 47.68 39.82
C ASN A 60 -23.72 48.63 39.89
N ILE A 61 -23.08 48.93 38.76
CA ILE A 61 -22.84 50.30 38.28
C ILE A 61 -22.54 50.23 36.77
N ASN A 62 -23.14 51.19 36.08
CA ASN A 62 -23.17 51.38 34.64
C ASN A 62 -22.14 52.48 34.25
N VAL A 63 -21.92 52.66 32.94
CA VAL A 63 -21.51 53.92 32.27
C VAL A 63 -20.06 54.06 31.72
N ASN A 64 -20.03 54.29 30.40
CA ASN A 64 -19.13 55.07 29.52
C ASN A 64 -17.79 54.53 28.96
N ARG A 65 -17.88 54.08 27.70
CA ARG A 65 -17.27 54.69 26.49
C ARG A 65 -15.98 55.51 26.70
N LYS A 66 -14.82 54.92 26.39
CA LYS A 66 -13.67 55.60 25.79
C LYS A 66 -12.98 54.69 24.78
N GLN A 67 -12.77 55.22 23.58
CA GLN A 67 -11.89 54.68 22.54
C GLN A 67 -10.50 54.48 23.14
N ASN A 68 -9.90 53.32 22.91
CA ASN A 68 -8.45 53.16 22.98
C ASN A 68 -8.02 52.20 21.89
N VAL A 69 -7.21 52.77 20.99
CA VAL A 69 -6.41 52.10 19.97
C VAL A 69 -5.55 51.04 20.67
N PHE A 70 -5.66 49.78 20.23
CA PHE A 70 -4.74 48.72 20.64
C PHE A 70 -3.69 48.51 19.54
N PRO A 71 -2.40 48.41 19.90
CA PRO A 71 -1.30 48.28 18.96
C PRO A 71 -1.22 46.86 18.40
N GLU A 72 -0.67 46.75 17.20
CA GLU A 72 -0.30 45.50 16.54
C GLU A 72 0.58 44.65 17.47
N ASN A 73 0.11 43.44 17.78
CA ASN A 73 0.93 42.45 18.49
C ASN A 73 1.89 41.81 17.49
N GLU A 74 3.16 42.22 17.55
CA GLU A 74 4.30 41.45 17.07
C GLU A 74 4.23 40.03 17.66
N GLU A 75 4.31 39.01 16.80
CA GLU A 75 4.51 37.62 17.22
C GLU A 75 5.86 37.50 17.94
N GLN A 76 5.81 37.45 19.27
CA GLN A 76 6.95 37.08 20.10
C GLN A 76 7.31 35.61 19.85
N THR A 77 8.20 35.40 18.88
CA THR A 77 8.97 34.17 18.76
C THR A 77 9.92 34.09 19.95
N THR A 78 9.54 33.32 20.98
CA THR A 78 10.44 32.97 22.08
C THR A 78 11.62 32.20 21.51
N LYS A 79 12.76 32.88 21.33
CA LYS A 79 14.05 32.25 21.04
C LYS A 79 14.38 31.29 22.19
N VAL A 80 14.36 29.99 21.93
CA VAL A 80 14.82 28.98 22.89
C VAL A 80 16.33 29.19 23.04
N SER A 81 16.79 29.70 24.19
CA SER A 81 18.21 29.87 24.47
C SER A 81 18.78 28.53 24.94
N VAL A 82 19.22 27.74 23.98
CA VAL A 82 19.79 26.42 24.24
C VAL A 82 21.24 26.56 24.73
N ARG A 83 21.53 26.14 25.97
CA ARG A 83 22.88 26.19 26.56
C ARG A 83 23.88 25.27 25.79
N PRO A 84 25.17 25.62 25.66
CA PRO A 84 26.18 24.83 24.92
C PRO A 84 26.33 23.37 25.39
N LEU A 85 26.12 23.08 26.68
CA LEU A 85 26.14 21.72 27.24
C LEU A 85 24.99 20.83 26.75
N PHE A 86 23.85 21.44 26.41
CA PHE A 86 22.70 20.73 25.83
C PHE A 86 23.01 20.21 24.43
N LEU A 87 23.87 20.90 23.68
CA LEU A 87 24.24 20.58 22.30
C LEU A 87 25.07 19.28 22.22
N SER A 88 26.04 19.12 23.11
CA SER A 88 26.82 17.86 23.25
C SER A 88 25.93 16.70 23.71
N TYR A 89 24.97 16.96 24.60
CA TYR A 89 24.03 15.94 25.08
C TYR A 89 23.01 15.54 23.99
N LEU A 90 22.45 16.50 23.23
CA LEU A 90 21.54 16.24 22.11
C LEU A 90 22.19 15.38 21.01
N LEU A 91 23.46 15.61 20.74
CA LEU A 91 24.25 14.79 19.81
C LEU A 91 24.42 13.35 20.33
N SER A 92 24.62 13.18 21.65
CA SER A 92 24.62 11.85 22.28
C SER A 92 23.25 11.13 22.22
N LEU A 93 22.14 11.87 22.06
CA LEU A 93 20.80 11.29 21.85
C LEU A 93 20.64 10.64 20.47
N GLY A 94 21.49 10.98 19.49
CA GLY A 94 21.49 10.43 18.14
C GLY A 94 22.22 9.08 17.99
N GLN A 95 22.91 8.60 19.03
CA GLN A 95 23.79 7.42 18.95
C GLN A 95 23.08 6.06 19.15
N GLY A 96 21.78 6.04 19.44
CA GLY A 96 21.01 4.81 19.74
C GLY A 96 19.77 4.60 18.86
N ASN A 97 19.13 3.44 19.02
CA ASN A 97 17.84 3.15 18.38
C ASN A 97 16.75 4.08 18.93
N PHE A 98 15.62 4.23 18.22
CA PHE A 98 14.51 5.10 18.67
C PHE A 98 14.05 4.83 20.12
N SER A 99 14.14 3.58 20.59
CA SER A 99 13.83 3.24 21.99
C SER A 99 14.81 3.88 22.99
N ASP A 100 16.08 4.01 22.64
CA ASP A 100 17.11 4.60 23.49
C ASP A 100 16.99 6.13 23.48
N PHE A 101 16.63 6.69 22.31
CA PHE A 101 16.22 8.09 22.21
C PHE A 101 15.06 8.42 23.15
N LEU A 102 13.99 7.61 23.18
CA LEU A 102 12.86 7.84 24.09
C LEU A 102 13.25 7.77 25.57
N LYS A 103 14.11 6.80 25.95
CA LYS A 103 14.62 6.70 27.33
C LYS A 103 15.44 7.93 27.71
N ALA A 104 16.26 8.42 26.78
CA ALA A 104 17.12 9.57 27.01
C ALA A 104 16.33 10.90 27.00
N LEU A 105 15.21 10.97 26.25
CA LEU A 105 14.27 12.09 26.25
C LEU A 105 13.50 12.22 27.59
N HIS A 106 13.34 11.12 28.33
CA HIS A 106 12.72 11.13 29.67
C HIS A 106 13.67 11.60 30.79
N ARG A 107 14.97 11.79 30.50
CA ARG A 107 15.93 12.31 31.48
C ARG A 107 15.68 13.82 31.73
N PRO A 108 15.99 14.33 32.94
CA PRO A 108 15.74 15.73 33.29
C PRO A 108 16.41 16.73 32.34
N ASP A 109 17.56 16.34 31.75
CA ASP A 109 18.36 17.18 30.86
C ASP A 109 17.70 17.41 29.48
N ALA A 110 16.78 16.54 29.06
CA ALA A 110 16.03 16.66 27.80
C ALA A 110 14.60 17.19 27.99
N ARG A 111 14.22 17.59 29.21
CA ARG A 111 12.84 17.99 29.54
C ARG A 111 12.38 19.19 28.73
N GLU A 112 13.27 20.14 28.44
CA GLU A 112 12.96 21.33 27.64
C GLU A 112 12.56 20.95 26.20
N LEU A 113 13.32 20.06 25.55
CA LEU A 113 13.00 19.55 24.22
C LEU A 113 11.67 18.78 24.22
N LEU A 114 11.47 17.90 25.20
CA LEU A 114 10.23 17.13 25.33
C LEU A 114 9.02 18.04 25.52
N MET A 115 9.14 19.08 26.36
CA MET A 115 8.08 20.06 26.59
C MET A 115 7.79 20.86 25.33
N HIS A 116 8.82 21.29 24.61
CA HIS A 116 8.68 22.00 23.33
C HIS A 116 7.94 21.14 22.30
N CYS A 117 8.35 19.87 22.09
CA CYS A 117 7.66 18.95 21.21
C CYS A 117 6.22 18.66 21.65
N THR A 118 5.97 18.50 22.96
CA THR A 118 4.62 18.21 23.48
C THR A 118 3.68 19.39 23.29
N ASN A 119 4.13 20.61 23.59
CA ASN A 119 3.36 21.84 23.39
C ASN A 119 3.06 22.06 21.91
N PHE A 120 4.03 21.82 21.03
CA PHE A 120 3.84 21.87 19.58
C PHE A 120 2.78 20.85 19.11
N ILE A 121 2.87 19.59 19.55
CA ILE A 121 1.90 18.55 19.21
C ILE A 121 0.49 18.95 19.63
N GLN A 122 0.32 19.47 20.85
CA GLN A 122 -0.97 19.94 21.35
C GLN A 122 -1.51 21.12 20.52
N ARG A 123 -0.64 22.07 20.15
CA ARG A 123 -1.00 23.20 19.28
C ARG A 123 -1.56 22.74 17.94
N ILE A 124 -0.88 21.80 17.27
CA ILE A 124 -1.30 21.27 15.97
C ILE A 124 -2.59 20.43 16.07
N GLN A 125 -2.75 19.65 17.13
CA GLN A 125 -3.94 18.84 17.37
C GLN A 125 -5.18 19.69 17.67
N ASN A 126 -5.02 20.82 18.36
CA ASN A 126 -6.12 21.73 18.69
C ASN A 126 -6.45 22.69 17.54
N ALA A 127 -5.51 22.90 16.60
CA ALA A 127 -5.70 23.75 15.43
C ALA A 127 -6.54 23.06 14.34
N ASN A 128 -7.84 22.88 14.59
CA ASN A 128 -8.76 22.25 13.62
C ASN A 128 -9.04 23.13 12.39
N ASN A 129 -8.93 24.46 12.52
CA ASN A 129 -9.24 25.41 11.45
C ASN A 129 -8.04 25.72 10.52
N LEU A 130 -6.85 25.20 10.83
CA LEU A 130 -5.67 25.40 9.99
C LEU A 130 -5.66 24.40 8.84
N THR A 131 -5.33 24.89 7.64
CA THR A 131 -5.09 24.05 6.46
C THR A 131 -3.90 23.12 6.69
N VAL A 132 -3.89 21.98 6.00
CA VAL A 132 -2.81 20.99 6.09
C VAL A 132 -1.47 21.61 5.70
N ASP A 133 -1.45 22.52 4.73
CA ASP A 133 -0.22 23.19 4.27
C ASP A 133 0.36 24.14 5.33
N LYS A 134 -0.49 24.90 6.06
CA LYS A 134 -0.02 25.71 7.20
C LYS A 134 0.53 24.84 8.33
N LYS A 135 -0.11 23.69 8.60
CA LYS A 135 0.42 22.72 9.57
C LYS A 135 1.76 22.14 9.11
N ALA A 136 1.95 21.95 7.81
CA ALA A 136 3.22 21.51 7.26
C ALA A 136 4.30 22.59 7.44
N GLU A 137 4.02 23.86 7.13
CA GLU A 137 4.93 24.99 7.37
C GLU A 137 5.37 25.08 8.85
N ASP A 138 4.43 24.89 9.77
CA ASP A 138 4.70 24.84 11.21
C ASP A 138 5.66 23.69 11.58
N VAL A 139 5.47 22.50 11.02
CA VAL A 139 6.35 21.34 11.23
C VAL A 139 7.73 21.59 10.64
N GLN A 140 7.81 22.19 9.46
CA GLN A 140 9.09 22.55 8.84
C GLN A 140 9.84 23.61 9.65
N THR A 141 9.11 24.56 10.23
CA THR A 141 9.67 25.58 11.13
C THR A 141 10.21 24.94 12.40
N LEU A 142 9.53 23.93 12.97
CA LEU A 142 10.04 23.15 14.11
C LEU A 142 11.36 22.45 13.77
N TYR A 143 11.47 21.80 12.60
CA TYR A 143 12.72 21.15 12.19
C TYR A 143 13.86 22.15 12.05
N ARG A 144 13.59 23.33 11.48
CA ARG A 144 14.59 24.40 11.36
C ARG A 144 15.00 24.92 12.74
N GLN A 145 14.03 25.22 13.61
CA GLN A 145 14.30 25.69 14.97
C GLN A 145 15.16 24.71 15.75
N ILE A 146 14.89 23.41 15.70
CA ILE A 146 15.72 22.43 16.40
C ILE A 146 17.07 22.23 15.70
N GLY A 147 17.07 22.26 14.36
CA GLY A 147 18.27 22.08 13.54
C GLY A 147 19.28 23.22 13.63
N ASP A 148 18.85 24.47 13.76
CA ASP A 148 19.73 25.66 13.79
C ASP A 148 20.64 25.67 15.03
N HIS A 149 20.25 24.97 16.09
CA HIS A 149 21.05 24.82 17.29
C HIS A 149 22.17 23.79 17.15
N ILE A 150 22.30 23.10 16.01
CA ILE A 150 23.28 22.02 15.83
C ILE A 150 24.07 22.27 14.54
N PRO A 151 25.42 22.18 14.57
CA PRO A 151 26.23 22.36 13.36
C PRO A 151 25.87 21.32 12.28
N ASP A 152 25.86 21.76 11.03
CA ASP A 152 25.36 20.99 9.88
C ASP A 152 26.19 19.75 9.51
N THR A 153 27.41 19.62 10.04
CA THR A 153 28.36 18.54 9.69
C THR A 153 28.21 17.26 10.50
N SER A 154 27.31 17.19 11.48
CA SER A 154 27.17 15.98 12.31
C SER A 154 26.12 15.02 11.74
N GLU A 155 26.49 13.77 11.42
CA GLU A 155 25.53 12.67 11.18
C GLU A 155 24.53 12.51 12.33
N GLU A 156 24.92 12.90 13.55
CA GLU A 156 24.08 12.83 14.74
C GLU A 156 22.94 13.86 14.68
N LYS A 157 23.12 14.98 13.96
CA LYS A 157 22.06 15.96 13.68
C LYS A 157 20.93 15.31 12.89
N ASP A 158 21.28 14.59 11.83
CA ASP A 158 20.28 13.94 10.97
C ASP A 158 19.54 12.84 11.76
N ARG A 159 20.26 12.03 12.55
CA ARG A 159 19.64 11.02 13.43
C ARG A 159 18.73 11.62 14.50
N LEU A 160 19.09 12.77 15.06
CA LEU A 160 18.25 13.47 16.03
C LEU A 160 16.96 13.98 15.36
N LEU A 161 17.08 14.63 14.20
CA LEU A 161 15.92 15.14 13.45
C LEU A 161 15.00 14.00 13.01
N ASP A 162 15.56 12.85 12.62
CA ASP A 162 14.82 11.62 12.33
C ASP A 162 14.01 11.13 13.54
N ASN A 163 14.63 11.11 14.72
CA ASN A 163 13.98 10.70 15.96
C ASN A 163 12.85 11.67 16.36
N ILE A 164 13.06 12.98 16.16
CA ILE A 164 12.05 14.01 16.40
C ILE A 164 10.89 13.89 15.40
N GLU A 165 11.18 13.71 14.12
CA GLU A 165 10.18 13.46 13.09
C GLU A 165 9.33 12.24 13.48
N LYS A 166 9.96 11.14 13.90
CA LYS A 166 9.25 9.94 14.35
C LYS A 166 8.30 10.24 15.51
N LEU A 167 8.76 11.00 16.50
CA LEU A 167 7.99 11.36 17.69
C LEU A 167 6.78 12.24 17.33
N VAL A 168 7.02 13.34 16.63
CA VAL A 168 6.00 14.34 16.29
C VAL A 168 5.00 13.74 15.30
N MET A 169 5.47 13.19 14.19
CA MET A 169 4.60 12.69 13.12
C MET A 169 3.73 11.52 13.57
N THR A 170 4.24 10.63 14.44
CA THR A 170 3.43 9.53 15.00
C THR A 170 2.24 10.03 15.83
N ARG A 171 2.38 11.19 16.49
CA ARG A 171 1.35 11.78 17.36
C ARG A 171 0.37 12.66 16.58
N ILE A 172 0.84 13.40 15.60
CA ILE A 172 -0.02 14.27 14.77
C ILE A 172 -0.61 13.55 13.55
N TYR A 173 -0.20 12.33 13.22
CA TYR A 173 -0.65 11.59 12.03
C TYR A 173 -2.16 11.66 11.79
N LYS A 174 -2.96 11.40 12.84
CA LYS A 174 -4.44 11.43 12.75
C LYS A 174 -5.03 12.81 12.44
N SER A 175 -4.30 13.89 12.75
CA SER A 175 -4.74 15.27 12.55
C SER A 175 -4.15 15.92 11.29
N VAL A 176 -3.35 15.19 10.50
CA VAL A 176 -2.70 15.72 9.28
C VAL A 176 -2.83 14.81 8.06
N PHE A 177 -2.97 13.50 8.25
CA PHE A 177 -3.09 12.54 7.14
C PHE A 177 -4.55 12.40 6.71
N CYS A 178 -4.85 12.67 5.43
CA CYS A 178 -6.21 12.65 4.86
C CYS A 178 -7.24 13.42 5.71
N MET A 179 -6.91 14.64 6.12
CA MET A 179 -7.80 15.50 6.90
C MET A 179 -8.94 16.04 6.02
N HIS A 180 -10.02 15.28 5.87
CA HIS A 180 -11.30 15.71 5.29
C HIS A 180 -11.19 16.52 3.98
N ASP A 181 -10.13 16.32 3.19
CA ASP A 181 -9.97 16.92 1.88
C ASP A 181 -10.59 15.95 0.86
N PRO A 182 -11.83 16.20 0.42
CA PRO A 182 -12.51 15.30 -0.51
C PRO A 182 -11.75 15.19 -1.83
N GLU A 183 -10.91 16.17 -2.19
CA GLU A 183 -10.14 16.12 -3.43
C GLU A 183 -8.99 15.12 -3.36
N GLU A 184 -8.28 15.05 -2.22
CA GLU A 184 -7.19 14.07 -2.03
C GLU A 184 -7.73 12.65 -2.01
N GLU A 185 -8.84 12.41 -1.32
CA GLU A 185 -9.51 11.12 -1.29
C GLU A 185 -10.03 10.72 -2.68
N GLN A 186 -10.64 11.66 -3.41
CA GLN A 186 -11.12 11.40 -4.77
C GLN A 186 -9.96 11.09 -5.75
N LYS A 187 -8.82 11.77 -5.61
CA LYS A 187 -7.61 11.48 -6.39
C LYS A 187 -7.05 10.09 -6.08
N ASP A 188 -6.99 9.71 -4.80
CA ASP A 188 -6.59 8.36 -4.39
C ASP A 188 -7.51 7.29 -5.00
N LEU A 189 -8.84 7.49 -4.95
CA LEU A 189 -9.81 6.56 -5.53
C LEU A 189 -9.67 6.48 -7.06
N SER A 190 -9.52 7.63 -7.73
CA SER A 190 -9.31 7.70 -9.18
C SER A 190 -8.05 6.94 -9.60
N LEU A 191 -6.92 7.23 -8.94
CA LEU A 191 -5.64 6.58 -9.20
C LEU A 191 -5.71 5.08 -8.93
N GLN A 192 -6.31 4.66 -7.80
CA GLN A 192 -6.45 3.25 -7.47
C GLN A 192 -7.30 2.49 -8.52
N ASN A 193 -8.39 3.10 -8.99
CA ASN A 193 -9.24 2.52 -10.03
C ASN A 193 -8.51 2.44 -11.37
N HIS A 194 -7.74 3.48 -11.70
CA HIS A 194 -6.93 3.52 -12.90
C HIS A 194 -5.85 2.42 -12.87
N ILE A 195 -5.09 2.31 -11.79
CA ILE A 195 -4.09 1.24 -11.58
C ILE A 195 -4.73 -0.15 -11.73
N ARG A 196 -5.92 -0.35 -11.13
CA ARG A 196 -6.64 -1.64 -11.22
C ARG A 196 -6.99 -1.99 -12.67
N SER A 197 -7.36 -0.99 -13.47
CA SER A 197 -7.65 -1.14 -14.90
C SER A 197 -6.42 -1.58 -15.69
N LEU A 198 -5.23 -1.18 -15.26
CA LEU A 198 -3.92 -1.47 -15.88
C LEU A 198 -3.30 -2.80 -15.45
N SER A 199 -3.99 -3.62 -14.67
CA SER A 199 -3.49 -4.93 -14.18
C SER A 199 -3.09 -5.94 -15.27
N TRP A 200 -3.40 -5.68 -16.54
CA TRP A 200 -3.01 -6.51 -17.69
C TRP A 200 -1.61 -6.21 -18.22
N ILE A 201 -0.98 -5.11 -17.79
CA ILE A 201 0.34 -4.74 -18.28
C ILE A 201 1.37 -5.80 -17.87
N THR A 202 2.09 -6.29 -18.88
CA THR A 202 3.21 -7.23 -18.73
C THR A 202 4.54 -6.49 -18.92
N PRO A 203 5.66 -7.00 -18.36
CA PRO A 203 6.98 -6.38 -18.49
C PRO A 203 7.38 -6.09 -19.95
N LYS A 204 6.98 -6.97 -20.88
CA LYS A 204 7.23 -6.83 -22.33
C LYS A 204 6.64 -5.55 -22.94
N ILE A 205 5.48 -5.10 -22.46
CA ILE A 205 4.82 -3.88 -22.97
C ILE A 205 5.58 -2.64 -22.49
N LEU A 206 6.13 -2.70 -21.28
CA LEU A 206 6.98 -1.65 -20.71
C LEU A 206 8.44 -1.75 -21.18
N GLN A 207 8.72 -2.62 -22.17
CA GLN A 207 10.02 -2.80 -22.82
C GLN A 207 11.18 -3.13 -21.86
N PHE A 208 10.89 -3.72 -20.69
CA PHE A 208 11.94 -4.15 -19.76
C PHE A 208 11.96 -5.68 -19.59
N SER A 209 13.16 -6.21 -19.38
CA SER A 209 13.41 -7.65 -19.33
C SER A 209 13.30 -8.15 -17.89
N LEU A 210 12.20 -8.85 -17.59
CA LEU A 210 11.98 -9.50 -16.31
C LEU A 210 11.38 -10.90 -16.52
N CYS A 211 12.15 -11.91 -16.11
CA CYS A 211 11.78 -13.31 -16.23
C CYS A 211 10.86 -13.71 -15.08
N GLU A 212 9.55 -13.57 -15.27
CA GLU A 212 8.54 -14.00 -14.29
C GLU A 212 8.50 -15.53 -14.07
N GLN A 213 9.22 -16.31 -14.88
CA GLN A 213 9.28 -17.77 -14.77
C GLN A 213 10.23 -18.25 -13.66
N ASP A 214 11.18 -17.40 -13.26
CA ASP A 214 12.10 -17.71 -12.18
C ASP A 214 11.44 -17.46 -10.82
N GLY A 215 11.36 -18.51 -9.99
CA GLY A 215 10.74 -18.42 -8.67
C GLY A 215 11.36 -17.34 -7.78
N GLU A 216 12.69 -17.19 -7.84
CA GLU A 216 13.42 -16.19 -7.06
C GLU A 216 13.08 -14.75 -7.46
N VAL A 217 12.89 -14.48 -8.76
CA VAL A 217 12.48 -13.16 -9.28
C VAL A 217 11.08 -12.84 -8.77
N ASN A 218 10.17 -13.81 -8.80
CA ASN A 218 8.81 -13.63 -8.29
C ASN A 218 8.78 -13.37 -6.77
N ASP A 219 9.64 -14.04 -5.99
CA ASP A 219 9.78 -13.80 -4.55
C ASP A 219 10.29 -12.38 -4.25
N GLN A 220 11.24 -11.87 -5.03
CA GLN A 220 11.71 -10.48 -4.90
C GLN A 220 10.60 -9.48 -5.26
N ILE A 221 9.82 -9.74 -6.32
CA ILE A 221 8.69 -8.89 -6.70
C ILE A 221 7.60 -8.90 -5.62
N ALA A 222 7.27 -10.07 -5.07
CA ALA A 222 6.33 -10.20 -3.96
C ALA A 222 6.81 -9.43 -2.72
N SER A 223 8.11 -9.48 -2.44
CA SER A 223 8.74 -8.70 -1.35
C SER A 223 8.66 -7.19 -1.60
N ALA A 224 8.90 -6.75 -2.83
CA ALA A 224 8.78 -5.34 -3.22
C ALA A 224 7.33 -4.84 -3.11
N VAL A 225 6.38 -5.63 -3.61
CA VAL A 225 4.93 -5.36 -3.50
C VAL A 225 4.53 -5.24 -2.03
N THR A 226 4.97 -6.18 -1.18
CA THR A 226 4.68 -6.15 0.26
C THR A 226 5.26 -4.89 0.91
N ALA A 227 6.49 -4.50 0.56
CA ALA A 227 7.11 -3.28 1.08
C ALA A 227 6.31 -2.02 0.71
N LEU A 228 5.76 -1.94 -0.50
CA LEU A 228 4.89 -0.82 -0.91
C LEU A 228 3.54 -0.81 -0.19
N LEU A 229 2.93 -1.97 0.02
CA LEU A 229 1.69 -2.09 0.81
C LEU A 229 1.93 -1.68 2.26
N GLU A 230 3.09 -2.05 2.82
CA GLU A 230 3.50 -1.67 4.17
C GLU A 230 3.63 -0.16 4.40
N MET A 231 3.90 0.61 3.34
CA MET A 231 4.07 2.07 3.40
C MET A 231 2.87 2.75 4.08
N ASP A 232 1.65 2.33 3.76
CA ASP A 232 0.43 2.94 4.28
C ASP A 232 0.28 2.74 5.80
N PHE A 233 0.82 1.65 6.35
CA PHE A 233 0.79 1.35 7.78
C PHE A 233 1.80 2.16 8.59
N LYS A 234 2.83 2.72 7.95
CA LYS A 234 3.82 3.55 8.64
C LYS A 234 3.26 4.95 8.89
N ARG A 235 3.57 5.53 10.06
CA ARG A 235 3.10 6.88 10.42
C ARG A 235 4.14 7.95 10.15
N ALA A 236 5.41 7.68 10.43
CA ALA A 236 6.47 8.66 10.20
C ALA A 236 6.86 8.69 8.69
N PRO A 237 7.07 9.88 8.10
CA PRO A 237 7.51 10.03 6.71
C PRO A 237 8.78 9.24 6.37
N GLN A 238 9.79 9.26 7.24
CA GLN A 238 11.01 8.46 7.07
C GLN A 238 10.76 6.95 6.99
N ASP A 239 9.80 6.42 7.74
CA ASP A 239 9.48 4.99 7.73
C ASP A 239 8.75 4.64 6.42
N LYS A 240 7.96 5.57 5.86
CA LYS A 240 7.34 5.44 4.53
C LYS A 240 8.41 5.44 3.43
N LEU A 241 9.38 6.36 3.48
CA LEU A 241 10.51 6.40 2.56
C LEU A 241 11.38 5.14 2.64
N ALA A 242 11.57 4.58 3.84
CA ALA A 242 12.28 3.32 4.02
C ALA A 242 11.54 2.15 3.36
N CYS A 243 10.21 2.11 3.41
CA CYS A 243 9.40 1.14 2.67
C CYS A 243 9.60 1.26 1.14
N MET A 244 9.58 2.50 0.61
CA MET A 244 9.84 2.75 -0.82
C MET A 244 11.25 2.31 -1.23
N THR A 245 12.25 2.64 -0.42
CA THR A 245 13.65 2.24 -0.68
C THR A 245 13.81 0.73 -0.67
N LYS A 246 13.19 0.02 0.28
CA LYS A 246 13.16 -1.45 0.31
C LYS A 246 12.51 -2.03 -0.94
N ALA A 247 11.41 -1.44 -1.41
CA ALA A 247 10.76 -1.88 -2.63
C ALA A 247 11.68 -1.72 -3.85
N CYS A 248 12.40 -0.60 -3.96
CA CYS A 248 13.43 -0.40 -4.98
C CYS A 248 14.55 -1.44 -4.86
N ASP A 249 15.09 -1.69 -3.66
CA ASP A 249 16.19 -2.65 -3.48
C ASP A 249 15.78 -4.07 -3.90
N HIS A 250 14.54 -4.48 -3.63
CA HIS A 250 14.00 -5.75 -4.11
C HIS A 250 13.78 -5.76 -5.63
N LEU A 251 13.35 -4.64 -6.22
CA LEU A 251 13.25 -4.50 -7.67
C LEU A 251 14.62 -4.66 -8.36
N PHE A 252 15.66 -4.01 -7.85
CA PHE A 252 17.02 -4.17 -8.40
C PHE A 252 17.49 -5.60 -8.35
N ARG A 253 17.30 -6.28 -7.21
CA ARG A 253 17.64 -7.70 -7.09
C ARG A 253 16.88 -8.56 -8.10
N ALA A 254 15.59 -8.28 -8.32
CA ALA A 254 14.79 -8.99 -9.31
C ALA A 254 15.32 -8.79 -10.74
N ILE A 255 15.73 -7.57 -11.09
CA ILE A 255 16.33 -7.26 -12.41
C ILE A 255 17.69 -7.93 -12.54
N ASP A 256 18.57 -7.78 -11.55
CA ASP A 256 19.93 -8.32 -11.55
C ASP A 256 19.92 -9.85 -11.74
N ILE A 257 18.99 -10.56 -11.10
CA ILE A 257 18.82 -12.01 -11.25
C ILE A 257 18.36 -12.35 -12.69
N SER A 258 17.43 -11.57 -13.23
CA SER A 258 16.81 -11.84 -14.53
C SER A 258 17.74 -11.53 -15.72
N THR A 259 18.45 -10.41 -15.69
CA THR A 259 19.24 -9.93 -16.84
C THR A 259 20.71 -10.29 -16.73
N LYS A 260 21.19 -10.64 -15.53
CA LYS A 260 22.61 -10.82 -15.19
C LYS A 260 23.50 -9.63 -15.59
N GLN A 261 22.88 -8.46 -15.73
CA GLN A 261 23.52 -7.19 -16.06
C GLN A 261 23.01 -6.11 -15.10
N PRO A 262 23.85 -5.11 -14.77
CA PRO A 262 23.40 -4.01 -13.92
C PRO A 262 22.24 -3.27 -14.61
N ALA A 263 21.16 -3.04 -13.87
CA ALA A 263 19.97 -2.38 -14.39
C ALA A 263 20.27 -0.95 -14.88
N THR A 264 19.71 -0.59 -16.04
CA THR A 264 19.79 0.76 -16.60
C THR A 264 18.76 1.68 -15.91
N THR A 265 18.97 3.00 -15.95
CA THR A 265 18.00 3.99 -15.44
C THR A 265 16.60 3.85 -16.07
N ASP A 266 16.52 3.47 -17.35
CA ASP A 266 15.24 3.25 -18.04
C ASP A 266 14.54 1.96 -17.55
N ASP A 267 15.30 0.89 -17.33
CA ASP A 267 14.81 -0.36 -16.74
C ASP A 267 14.24 -0.13 -15.34
N LEU A 268 14.87 0.77 -14.58
CA LEU A 268 14.42 1.16 -13.26
C LEU A 268 13.05 1.85 -13.31
N LEU A 269 12.87 2.86 -14.15
CA LEU A 269 11.60 3.60 -14.19
C LEU A 269 10.46 2.67 -14.64
N SER A 270 10.69 1.86 -15.68
CA SER A 270 9.75 0.85 -16.16
C SER A 270 9.44 -0.20 -15.09
N GLY A 271 10.45 -0.66 -14.35
CA GLY A 271 10.28 -1.58 -13.23
C GLY A 271 9.48 -0.97 -12.07
N LEU A 272 9.69 0.30 -11.74
CA LEU A 272 8.93 1.02 -10.72
C LEU A 272 7.47 1.20 -11.11
N ILE A 273 7.19 1.55 -12.37
CA ILE A 273 5.84 1.62 -12.91
C ILE A 273 5.17 0.25 -12.78
N TYR A 274 5.86 -0.81 -13.21
CA TYR A 274 5.36 -2.18 -13.15
C TYR A 274 5.03 -2.64 -11.71
N ILE A 275 5.96 -2.47 -10.76
CA ILE A 275 5.73 -2.86 -9.37
C ILE A 275 4.62 -2.02 -8.73
N THR A 276 4.54 -0.73 -9.04
CA THR A 276 3.45 0.13 -8.54
C THR A 276 2.09 -0.36 -9.07
N ILE A 277 2.02 -0.77 -10.35
CA ILE A 277 0.82 -1.33 -10.94
C ILE A 277 0.43 -2.66 -10.27
N LYS A 278 1.41 -3.55 -10.03
CA LYS A 278 1.19 -4.84 -9.37
C LYS A 278 0.79 -4.68 -7.90
N ALA A 279 1.40 -3.76 -7.18
CA ALA A 279 1.13 -3.53 -5.77
C ALA A 279 -0.21 -2.85 -5.53
N ASN A 280 -0.59 -1.90 -6.40
CA ASN A 280 -1.73 -1.00 -6.22
C ASN A 280 -1.82 -0.44 -4.77
N PRO A 281 -0.81 0.32 -4.31
CA PRO A 281 -0.70 0.74 -2.92
C PRO A 281 -1.93 1.56 -2.49
N PRO A 282 -2.50 1.30 -1.29
CA PRO A 282 -3.64 2.07 -0.82
C PRO A 282 -3.23 3.52 -0.56
N ARG A 283 -4.10 4.45 -0.98
CA ARG A 283 -3.93 5.90 -0.77
C ARG A 283 -2.57 6.41 -1.26
N LEU A 284 -2.14 5.98 -2.44
CA LEU A 284 -0.82 6.28 -2.99
C LEU A 284 -0.59 7.80 -3.11
N PHE A 285 -1.55 8.55 -3.65
CA PHE A 285 -1.43 9.99 -3.83
C PHE A 285 -1.30 10.70 -2.48
N SER A 286 -2.16 10.36 -1.50
CA SER A 286 -2.06 10.94 -0.15
C SER A 286 -0.74 10.58 0.55
N ASN A 287 -0.23 9.36 0.37
CA ASN A 287 1.06 8.96 0.94
C ASN A 287 2.23 9.77 0.36
N LEU A 288 2.28 9.97 -0.96
CA LEU A 288 3.32 10.79 -1.59
C LEU A 288 3.23 12.25 -1.15
N LYS A 289 2.04 12.84 -1.17
CA LYS A 289 1.81 14.23 -0.73
C LYS A 289 2.14 14.44 0.75
N TYR A 290 1.84 13.45 1.59
CA TYR A 290 2.20 13.45 3.00
C TYR A 290 3.72 13.48 3.21
N ILE A 291 4.46 12.67 2.46
CA ILE A 291 5.93 12.67 2.51
C ILE A 291 6.46 14.05 2.07
N THR A 292 5.99 14.60 0.96
CA THR A 292 6.41 15.93 0.46
C THR A 292 6.21 17.04 1.48
N ARG A 293 5.10 17.00 2.23
CA ARG A 293 4.73 18.04 3.21
C ARG A 293 5.52 17.96 4.51
N PHE A 294 5.70 16.76 5.05
CA PHE A 294 6.10 16.58 6.46
C PHE A 294 7.46 15.92 6.67
N CYS A 295 8.08 15.38 5.61
CA CYS A 295 9.44 14.86 5.70
C CYS A 295 10.44 16.00 5.92
N ASN A 296 11.54 15.70 6.62
CA ASN A 296 12.70 16.58 6.66
C ASN A 296 13.20 16.88 5.22
N PRO A 297 13.28 18.17 4.79
CA PRO A 297 13.64 18.55 3.43
C PRO A 297 15.02 18.05 3.00
N LYS A 298 15.99 18.01 3.93
CA LYS A 298 17.34 17.49 3.60
C LYS A 298 17.27 16.09 3.02
N ARG A 299 16.42 15.22 3.56
CA ARG A 299 16.23 13.83 3.12
C ARG A 299 15.58 13.70 1.75
N LEU A 300 14.76 14.69 1.37
CA LEU A 300 14.11 14.75 0.06
C LEU A 300 15.01 15.37 -1.01
N MET A 301 16.06 16.11 -0.63
CA MET A 301 16.95 16.78 -1.56
C MET A 301 18.27 16.04 -1.79
N THR A 302 18.74 15.25 -0.83
CA THR A 302 20.04 14.57 -0.93
C THR A 302 19.95 13.06 -0.67
N GLY A 303 20.84 12.32 -1.33
CA GLY A 303 21.06 10.90 -1.11
C GLY A 303 20.11 9.96 -1.86
N LYS A 304 20.26 8.66 -1.56
CA LYS A 304 19.53 7.56 -2.20
C LYS A 304 18.01 7.66 -2.02
N CYS A 305 17.55 8.13 -0.87
CA CYS A 305 16.12 8.27 -0.59
C CYS A 305 15.44 9.31 -1.49
N ALA A 306 16.09 10.47 -1.71
CA ALA A 306 15.62 11.53 -2.59
C ALA A 306 15.47 11.04 -4.04
N TYR A 307 16.45 10.27 -4.53
CA TYR A 307 16.41 9.67 -5.85
C TYR A 307 15.21 8.72 -6.02
N TRP A 308 14.98 7.81 -5.07
CA TRP A 308 13.82 6.89 -5.15
C TRP A 308 12.50 7.63 -5.06
N PHE A 309 12.38 8.58 -4.15
CA PHE A 309 11.17 9.36 -3.98
C PHE A 309 10.81 10.11 -5.26
N THR A 310 11.79 10.76 -5.89
CA THR A 310 11.60 11.48 -7.15
C THR A 310 11.15 10.54 -8.27
N ASN A 311 11.80 9.38 -8.44
CA ASN A 311 11.40 8.40 -9.44
C ASN A 311 10.00 7.81 -9.19
N PHE A 312 9.63 7.59 -7.94
CA PHE A 312 8.27 7.16 -7.59
C PHE A 312 7.22 8.22 -7.89
N CYS A 313 7.51 9.50 -7.62
CA CYS A 313 6.64 10.60 -8.01
C CYS A 313 6.46 10.65 -9.53
N SER A 314 7.56 10.55 -10.30
CA SER A 314 7.52 10.47 -11.76
C SER A 314 6.71 9.26 -12.26
N ALA A 315 6.91 8.09 -11.66
CA ALA A 315 6.16 6.87 -12.00
C ALA A 315 4.67 7.03 -11.69
N SER A 316 4.31 7.63 -10.55
CA SER A 316 2.92 7.89 -10.17
C SER A 316 2.24 8.85 -11.16
N SER A 317 2.90 9.95 -11.52
CA SER A 317 2.37 10.91 -12.51
C SER A 317 2.29 10.32 -13.92
N TYR A 318 3.23 9.45 -14.29
CA TYR A 318 3.15 8.72 -15.55
C TYR A 318 1.96 7.75 -15.56
N ILE A 319 1.73 7.01 -14.46
CA ILE A 319 0.56 6.13 -14.32
C ILE A 319 -0.73 6.94 -14.40
N GLU A 320 -0.81 8.12 -13.78
CA GLU A 320 -2.00 8.99 -13.86
C GLU A 320 -2.33 9.45 -15.28
N THR A 321 -1.31 9.65 -16.12
CA THR A 321 -1.44 10.17 -17.49
C THR A 321 -1.34 9.08 -18.56
N MET A 322 -1.19 7.82 -18.16
CA MET A 322 -0.92 6.70 -19.05
C MET A 322 -2.07 6.48 -20.03
N ASN A 323 -1.76 6.53 -21.32
CA ASN A 323 -2.71 6.31 -22.41
C ASN A 323 -2.17 5.29 -23.44
N PHE A 324 -2.97 5.02 -24.48
CA PHE A 324 -2.61 4.08 -25.55
C PHE A 324 -1.30 4.47 -26.25
N SER A 325 -1.05 5.77 -26.46
CA SER A 325 0.16 6.28 -27.11
C SER A 325 1.41 6.03 -26.26
N SER A 326 1.31 6.18 -24.94
CA SER A 326 2.41 5.93 -24.00
C SER A 326 2.88 4.47 -24.00
N LEU A 327 1.98 3.53 -24.32
CA LEU A 327 2.26 2.09 -24.35
C LEU A 327 2.63 1.56 -25.74
N GLY A 328 2.64 2.43 -26.77
CA GLY A 328 2.88 2.04 -28.16
C GLY A 328 1.78 1.16 -28.76
N LEU A 329 0.56 1.24 -28.23
CA LEU A 329 -0.60 0.48 -28.69
C LEU A 329 -1.51 1.34 -29.56
N THR A 330 -2.26 0.69 -30.45
CA THR A 330 -3.35 1.38 -31.16
C THR A 330 -4.50 1.69 -30.19
N GLU A 331 -5.24 2.77 -30.48
CA GLU A 331 -6.42 3.14 -29.68
C GLU A 331 -7.47 2.01 -29.65
N GLU A 332 -7.61 1.28 -30.77
CA GLU A 332 -8.53 0.14 -30.89
C GLU A 332 -8.12 -1.03 -29.99
N GLU A 333 -6.83 -1.41 -29.97
CA GLU A 333 -6.33 -2.49 -29.10
C GLU A 333 -6.47 -2.12 -27.62
N PHE A 334 -6.10 -0.88 -27.27
CA PHE A 334 -6.23 -0.39 -25.90
C PHE A 334 -7.69 -0.37 -25.44
N ASN A 335 -8.59 0.18 -26.27
CA ASN A 335 -10.02 0.22 -25.97
C ASN A 335 -10.63 -1.18 -25.93
N HIS A 336 -10.21 -2.10 -26.79
CA HIS A 336 -10.67 -3.49 -26.75
C HIS A 336 -10.24 -4.18 -25.45
N ILE A 337 -8.98 -4.03 -25.01
CA ILE A 337 -8.48 -4.58 -23.75
C ILE A 337 -9.22 -3.94 -22.56
N MET A 338 -9.38 -2.61 -22.58
CA MET A 338 -10.09 -1.87 -21.54
C MET A 338 -11.57 -2.21 -21.50
N GLN A 339 -12.25 -2.42 -22.63
CA GLN A 339 -13.66 -2.83 -22.68
C GLN A 339 -13.85 -4.26 -22.22
N GLN A 340 -12.98 -5.19 -22.63
CA GLN A 340 -12.98 -6.56 -22.11
C GLN A 340 -12.80 -6.59 -20.59
N LYS A 341 -11.98 -5.67 -20.04
CA LYS A 341 -11.74 -5.56 -18.59
C LYS A 341 -12.76 -4.68 -17.85
N SER A 342 -13.37 -3.69 -18.49
CA SER A 342 -14.42 -2.84 -17.91
C SER A 342 -15.74 -3.60 -17.80
N LYS A 343 -16.07 -4.44 -18.81
CA LYS A 343 -17.11 -5.47 -18.68
C LYS A 343 -16.83 -6.46 -17.54
N ARG A 344 -15.55 -6.64 -17.13
CA ARG A 344 -15.14 -7.41 -15.94
C ARG A 344 -15.19 -6.63 -14.62
N CYS A 345 -15.12 -5.28 -14.62
CA CYS A 345 -15.04 -4.44 -13.42
C CYS A 345 -16.36 -3.76 -13.02
N ASN A 346 -17.29 -3.50 -13.95
CA ASN A 346 -18.61 -2.89 -13.63
C ASN A 346 -19.57 -3.82 -12.86
N PHE A 347 -19.14 -5.04 -12.54
CA PHE A 347 -19.89 -6.02 -11.72
C PHE A 347 -19.36 -6.15 -10.28
N ALA A 348 -18.52 -5.21 -9.82
CA ALA A 348 -17.91 -5.24 -8.47
C ALA A 348 -18.91 -5.01 -7.30
N GLY A 349 -20.21 -4.81 -7.60
CA GLY A 349 -21.30 -4.86 -6.62
C GLY A 349 -21.85 -6.27 -6.36
N SER A 350 -21.39 -7.31 -7.07
CA SER A 350 -21.82 -8.72 -6.87
C SER A 350 -20.65 -9.67 -7.12
N ASN A 351 -19.69 -9.66 -6.19
CA ASN A 351 -18.38 -10.31 -6.25
C ASN A 351 -18.33 -11.85 -6.35
N ILE A 352 -19.45 -12.55 -6.58
CA ILE A 352 -19.45 -14.01 -6.74
C ILE A 352 -19.79 -14.41 -8.18
N GLN A 353 -20.67 -13.66 -8.85
CA GLN A 353 -21.29 -14.14 -10.09
C GLN A 353 -20.36 -14.06 -11.31
N GLY A 354 -19.57 -12.99 -11.45
CA GLY A 354 -18.64 -12.82 -12.59
C GLY A 354 -17.42 -13.75 -12.54
N THR A 355 -16.93 -14.06 -11.34
CA THR A 355 -15.85 -15.05 -11.14
C THR A 355 -16.35 -16.47 -11.40
N VAL A 356 -17.55 -16.79 -10.92
CA VAL A 356 -18.22 -18.08 -11.18
C VAL A 356 -18.52 -18.24 -12.67
N GLN A 357 -18.96 -17.20 -13.37
CA GLN A 357 -19.24 -17.27 -14.80
C GLN A 357 -17.99 -17.55 -15.63
N LYS A 358 -16.86 -16.90 -15.34
CA LYS A 358 -15.57 -17.25 -15.97
C LYS A 358 -15.09 -18.65 -15.61
N MET A 359 -15.30 -19.08 -14.36
CA MET A 359 -14.95 -20.43 -13.96
C MET A 359 -15.78 -21.44 -14.74
N GLU A 360 -17.04 -21.13 -15.04
CA GLU A 360 -17.91 -21.96 -15.88
C GLU A 360 -17.51 -21.91 -17.37
N GLU A 361 -17.17 -20.74 -17.92
CA GLU A 361 -16.64 -20.61 -19.30
C GLU A 361 -15.33 -21.39 -19.47
N ASN A 362 -14.39 -21.21 -18.53
CA ASN A 362 -13.13 -21.95 -18.54
C ASN A 362 -13.35 -23.45 -18.37
N LYS A 363 -14.32 -23.86 -17.54
CA LYS A 363 -14.71 -25.26 -17.39
C LYS A 363 -15.29 -25.81 -18.69
N GLN A 364 -16.14 -25.07 -19.40
CA GLN A 364 -16.65 -25.49 -20.71
C GLN A 364 -15.52 -25.65 -21.73
N LEU A 365 -14.59 -24.70 -21.78
CA LEU A 365 -13.38 -24.78 -22.61
C LEU A 365 -12.54 -26.02 -22.27
N LEU A 366 -12.35 -26.32 -20.99
CA LEU A 366 -11.59 -27.49 -20.55
C LEU A 366 -12.29 -28.80 -20.94
N VAL A 367 -13.62 -28.87 -20.84
CA VAL A 367 -14.40 -30.03 -21.28
C VAL A 367 -14.30 -30.22 -22.80
N ASP A 368 -14.42 -29.15 -23.58
CA ASP A 368 -14.25 -29.20 -25.04
C ASP A 368 -12.82 -29.64 -25.42
N LEU A 369 -11.80 -29.11 -24.74
CA LEU A 369 -10.40 -29.52 -24.95
C LEU A 369 -10.18 -31.00 -24.61
N GLN A 370 -10.73 -31.47 -23.49
CA GLN A 370 -10.65 -32.87 -23.10
C GLN A 370 -11.33 -33.78 -24.14
N TYR A 371 -12.52 -33.41 -24.61
CA TYR A 371 -13.23 -34.15 -25.65
C TYR A 371 -12.42 -34.22 -26.95
N ARG A 372 -11.85 -33.09 -27.41
CA ARG A 372 -10.99 -33.06 -28.59
C ARG A 372 -9.75 -33.93 -28.42
N GLN A 373 -9.17 -33.94 -27.23
CA GLN A 373 -8.02 -34.77 -26.91
C GLN A 373 -8.38 -36.28 -26.95
N GLU A 374 -9.52 -36.68 -26.38
CA GLU A 374 -10.01 -38.06 -26.46
C GLU A 374 -10.29 -38.51 -27.89
N VAL A 375 -10.93 -37.66 -28.70
CA VAL A 375 -11.18 -37.96 -30.13
C VAL A 375 -9.87 -38.11 -30.89
N LEU A 376 -8.86 -37.26 -30.62
CA LEU A 376 -7.54 -37.38 -31.22
C LEU A 376 -6.85 -38.69 -30.84
N ILE A 377 -6.92 -39.09 -29.57
CA ILE A 377 -6.37 -40.36 -29.10
C ILE A 377 -7.05 -41.54 -29.80
N GLN A 378 -8.39 -41.56 -29.86
CA GLN A 378 -9.13 -42.64 -30.53
C GLN A 378 -8.80 -42.75 -32.01
N LYS A 379 -8.68 -41.62 -32.71
CA LYS A 379 -8.26 -41.61 -34.13
C LYS A 379 -6.83 -42.13 -34.29
N ALA A 380 -5.91 -41.74 -33.41
CA ALA A 380 -4.55 -42.24 -33.42
C ALA A 380 -4.49 -43.76 -33.19
N GLU A 381 -5.30 -44.30 -32.28
CA GLU A 381 -5.40 -45.75 -32.02
C GLU A 381 -6.03 -46.51 -33.20
N CYS A 382 -7.02 -45.93 -33.88
CA CYS A 382 -7.61 -46.52 -35.08
C CYS A 382 -6.58 -46.60 -36.21
N LEU A 383 -5.89 -45.49 -36.48
CA LEU A 383 -4.81 -45.42 -37.47
C LEU A 383 -3.71 -46.45 -37.15
N LEU A 384 -3.35 -46.59 -35.87
CA LEU A 384 -2.33 -47.54 -35.44
C LEU A 384 -2.77 -49.00 -35.66
N ARG A 385 -4.06 -49.30 -35.52
CA ARG A 385 -4.62 -50.61 -35.88
C ARG A 385 -4.62 -50.84 -37.39
N GLU A 386 -5.01 -49.84 -38.18
CA GLU A 386 -4.99 -49.91 -39.64
C GLU A 386 -3.57 -50.14 -40.17
N ILE A 387 -2.58 -49.38 -39.66
CA ILE A 387 -1.16 -49.54 -40.03
C ILE A 387 -0.65 -50.95 -39.67
N LYS A 388 -1.10 -51.54 -38.57
CA LYS A 388 -0.74 -52.92 -38.21
C LYS A 388 -1.42 -53.98 -39.07
N ALA A 389 -2.66 -53.74 -39.49
CA ALA A 389 -3.42 -54.68 -40.33
C ALA A 389 -3.02 -54.61 -41.81
N TRP A 390 -2.57 -53.45 -42.28
CA TRP A 390 -2.27 -53.18 -43.68
C TRP A 390 -1.21 -54.12 -44.30
N PRO A 391 -0.08 -54.45 -43.65
CA PRO A 391 0.90 -55.40 -44.19
C PRO A 391 0.32 -56.80 -44.38
N VAL A 392 -0.54 -57.24 -43.46
CA VAL A 392 -1.18 -58.57 -43.52
C VAL A 392 -2.22 -58.61 -44.65
N SER A 393 -3.01 -57.54 -44.79
CA SER A 393 -3.97 -57.40 -45.89
C SER A 393 -3.27 -57.38 -47.25
N LEU A 394 -2.20 -56.60 -47.38
CA LEU A 394 -1.39 -56.54 -48.60
C LEU A 394 -0.75 -57.89 -48.93
N GLN A 395 -0.18 -58.58 -47.95
CA GLN A 395 0.40 -59.91 -48.18
C GLN A 395 -0.66 -60.92 -48.64
N GLY A 396 -1.86 -60.88 -48.06
CA GLY A 396 -2.99 -61.70 -48.49
C GLY A 396 -3.44 -61.40 -49.92
N GLU A 397 -3.63 -60.13 -50.27
CA GLU A 397 -4.00 -59.71 -51.62
C GLU A 397 -2.93 -60.06 -52.66
N VAL A 398 -1.65 -59.86 -52.32
CA VAL A 398 -0.53 -60.26 -53.19
C VAL A 398 -0.51 -61.78 -53.41
N GLN A 399 -0.76 -62.57 -52.35
CA GLN A 399 -0.84 -64.03 -52.47
C GLN A 399 -2.05 -64.48 -53.31
N GLU A 400 -3.22 -63.85 -53.16
CA GLU A 400 -4.38 -64.14 -54.00
C GLU A 400 -4.11 -63.83 -55.48
N ILE A 401 -3.45 -62.70 -55.77
CA ILE A 401 -3.10 -62.32 -57.13
C ILE A 401 -2.08 -63.30 -57.72
N LEU A 402 -1.06 -63.71 -56.94
CA LEU A 402 -0.10 -64.74 -57.34
C LEU A 402 -0.77 -66.10 -57.60
N HIS A 403 -1.83 -66.44 -56.86
CA HIS A 403 -2.58 -67.68 -57.07
C HIS A 403 -3.52 -67.62 -58.28
N LYS A 404 -4.12 -66.45 -58.55
CA LYS A 404 -4.96 -66.22 -59.75
C LYS A 404 -4.15 -66.12 -61.04
N PHE A 405 -2.93 -65.58 -60.96
CA PHE A 405 -2.02 -65.45 -62.08
C PHE A 405 -0.68 -66.09 -61.69
N PRO A 406 -0.57 -67.43 -61.77
CA PRO A 406 0.68 -68.11 -61.47
C PRO A 406 1.76 -67.59 -62.40
N LEU A 407 2.78 -66.96 -61.82
CA LEU A 407 3.95 -66.51 -62.55
C LEU A 407 4.74 -67.75 -62.98
N ASP A 408 4.53 -68.16 -64.24
CA ASP A 408 5.31 -69.21 -64.87
C ASP A 408 6.71 -68.65 -65.18
N ILE A 409 7.57 -68.59 -64.17
CA ILE A 409 8.97 -68.23 -64.34
C ILE A 409 9.64 -69.41 -65.02
N LYS A 410 9.59 -69.41 -66.36
CA LYS A 410 10.50 -70.23 -67.16
C LYS A 410 11.91 -69.73 -66.89
N HIS A 411 12.65 -70.44 -66.04
CA HIS A 411 14.10 -70.33 -66.02
C HIS A 411 14.59 -70.68 -67.43
N GLN A 412 15.00 -69.67 -68.20
CA GLN A 412 15.86 -69.90 -69.36
C GLN A 412 17.22 -70.36 -68.83
N THR A 413 17.45 -71.67 -68.78
CA THR A 413 18.79 -72.23 -68.86
C THR A 413 19.24 -72.17 -70.31
N ASN A 414 19.93 -71.08 -70.67
CA ASN A 414 21.07 -70.96 -71.60
C ASN A 414 21.17 -69.55 -72.16
#